data_AF-A0A348UTL7-F1
#
_entry.id   AF-A0A348UTL7-F1
#
_cell.length_a   1.000
_cell.length_b   1.000
_cell.length_c   1.000
_cell.angle_alpha   90.00
_cell.angle_beta   90.00
_cell.angle_gamma   90.00
#
_symmetry.space_group_name_H-M   'P 1'
#
loop_
_entity.id
_entity.type
_entity.pdbx_description
1 polymer ?
#
loop_
_entity_poly.entity_id
_entity_poly.type
_entity_poly.pdbx_seq_one_letter_code
_entity_poly.pdbx_strand_id
1 'polypeptide(L)'
;MYMTPKEIIVKPLAECLYYMVREDFNARYGSKLEKNIYFDDALKHIREKGFENLEITKIEILALINAARRRCRLEELDQAVKGDKK
;
A
#
# COMPACT_ATOMS: atom_id res chain seq x y z
N MET A 1 -31.63 -14.74 9.22
CA MET A 1 -30.32 -14.78 8.55
C MET A 1 -29.72 -13.39 8.63
N TYR A 2 -28.84 -13.14 9.61
CA TYR A 2 -28.14 -11.87 9.70
C TYR A 2 -26.87 -11.99 8.87
N MET A 3 -26.84 -11.37 7.70
CA MET A 3 -25.59 -11.10 6.99
C MET A 3 -24.81 -10.11 7.84
N THR A 4 -23.82 -10.61 8.58
CA THR A 4 -22.82 -9.74 9.21
C THR A 4 -22.14 -8.95 8.09
N PRO A 5 -21.94 -7.63 8.23
CA PRO A 5 -21.07 -6.92 7.31
C PRO A 5 -19.73 -7.66 7.36
N LYS A 6 -19.25 -8.15 6.20
CA LYS A 6 -17.86 -8.60 6.08
C LYS A 6 -17.01 -7.42 6.53
N GLU A 7 -16.51 -7.46 7.77
CA GLU A 7 -15.43 -6.59 8.18
C GLU A 7 -14.34 -6.79 7.11
N ILE A 8 -14.15 -5.76 6.28
CA ILE A 8 -13.00 -5.73 5.39
C ILE A 8 -11.83 -5.57 6.35
N ILE A 9 -11.21 -6.70 6.72
CA ILE A 9 -10.02 -6.72 7.58
C ILE A 9 -8.89 -6.09 6.77
N VAL A 10 -8.82 -4.77 6.80
CA VAL A 10 -7.71 -4.01 6.24
C VAL A 10 -6.48 -4.41 7.04
N LYS A 11 -5.44 -4.90 6.36
CA LYS A 11 -4.19 -5.21 7.04
C LYS A 11 -3.60 -3.94 7.65
N PRO A 12 -2.96 -4.02 8.82
CA PRO A 12 -2.34 -2.85 9.43
C PRO A 12 -1.28 -2.29 8.47
N LEU A 13 -1.19 -0.96 8.41
CA LEU A 13 -0.29 -0.27 7.47
C LEU A 13 1.16 -0.75 7.61
N ALA A 14 1.65 -0.93 8.84
CA ALA A 14 3.00 -1.43 9.10
C ALA A 14 3.27 -2.81 8.47
N GLU A 15 2.27 -3.71 8.46
CA GLU A 15 2.39 -5.01 7.81
C GLU A 15 2.46 -4.83 6.28
N CYS A 16 1.63 -3.96 5.72
CA CYS A 16 1.62 -3.68 4.29
C CYS A 16 2.97 -3.11 3.80
N LEU A 17 3.50 -2.13 4.54
CA LEU A 17 4.81 -1.51 4.27
C LEU A 17 5.94 -2.51 4.41
N TYR A 18 5.93 -3.34 5.45
CA TYR A 18 6.92 -4.39 5.64
C TYR A 18 6.99 -5.34 4.44
N TYR A 19 5.85 -5.84 3.95
CA TYR A 19 5.83 -6.73 2.79
C TYR A 19 6.23 -6.01 1.50
N MET A 20 5.88 -4.73 1.32
CA MET A 20 6.34 -3.94 0.17
C MET A 20 7.86 -3.73 0.16
N VAL A 21 8.45 -3.38 1.31
CA VAL A 21 9.92 -3.24 1.45
C VAL A 21 10.60 -4.58 1.19
N ARG A 22 10.06 -5.67 1.75
CA ARG A 22 10.57 -7.02 1.52
C ARG A 22 10.47 -7.43 0.05
N GLU A 23 9.37 -7.10 -0.62
CA GLU A 23 9.18 -7.33 -2.05
C GLU A 23 10.20 -6.55 -2.89
N ASP A 24 10.49 -5.30 -2.52
CA ASP A 24 11.48 -4.46 -3.19
C ASP A 24 12.90 -5.02 -3.04
N PHE A 25 13.25 -5.44 -1.82
CA PHE A 25 14.55 -6.06 -1.53
C PHE A 25 14.71 -7.41 -2.25
N ASN A 26 13.65 -8.23 -2.27
CA ASN A 26 13.66 -9.54 -2.94
C ASN A 26 13.52 -9.46 -4.46
N ALA A 27 13.09 -8.32 -5.03
CA ALA A 27 13.00 -8.17 -6.49
C ALA A 27 14.33 -8.43 -7.21
N ARG A 28 15.47 -8.27 -6.52
CA ARG A 28 16.79 -8.62 -7.05
C ARG A 28 17.06 -10.12 -7.16
N TYR A 29 16.31 -10.97 -6.45
CA TYR A 29 16.61 -12.39 -6.27
C TYR A 29 15.56 -13.34 -6.90
N GLY A 30 14.48 -12.80 -7.44
CA GLY A 30 13.41 -13.57 -8.08
C GLY A 30 12.04 -13.03 -7.68
N SER A 31 11.31 -12.48 -8.65
CA SER A 31 10.08 -11.73 -8.44
C SER A 31 8.90 -12.63 -8.09
N LYS A 32 8.70 -12.92 -6.81
CA LYS A 32 7.34 -13.19 -6.32
C LYS A 32 6.74 -11.84 -5.92
N LEU A 33 5.78 -11.38 -6.72
CA LEU A 33 4.95 -10.27 -6.31
C LEU A 33 4.16 -10.72 -5.06
N GLU A 34 4.34 -10.00 -3.97
CA GLU A 34 3.51 -10.07 -2.78
C GLU A 34 2.07 -9.72 -3.16
N LYS A 35 1.13 -10.24 -2.36
CA LYS A 35 -0.30 -10.15 -2.65
C LYS A 35 -0.71 -8.70 -2.86
N ASN A 36 -1.48 -8.44 -3.93
CA ASN A 36 -2.03 -7.11 -4.23
C ASN A 36 -2.82 -6.49 -3.06
N ILE A 37 -3.37 -7.33 -2.17
CA ILE A 37 -4.07 -6.88 -0.96
C ILE A 37 -3.23 -5.93 -0.09
N TYR A 38 -1.91 -6.14 0.01
CA TYR A 38 -1.05 -5.26 0.82
C TYR A 38 -0.89 -3.88 0.18
N PHE A 39 -0.86 -3.81 -1.15
CA PHE A 39 -0.80 -2.55 -1.86
C PHE A 39 -2.14 -1.81 -1.79
N ASP A 40 -3.26 -2.51 -2.02
CA ASP A 40 -4.60 -1.93 -1.92
C ASP A 40 -4.93 -1.44 -0.49
N ASP A 41 -4.59 -2.23 0.54
CA ASP A 41 -4.77 -1.83 1.93
C ASP A 41 -3.90 -0.62 2.30
N ALA A 42 -2.65 -0.57 1.81
CA ALA A 42 -1.79 0.61 2.01
C ALA A 42 -2.38 1.87 1.35
N LEU A 43 -2.88 1.77 0.12
CA LEU A 43 -3.58 2.88 -0.53
C LEU A 43 -4.80 3.32 0.26
N LYS A 44 -5.55 2.38 0.86
CA LYS A 44 -6.69 2.69 1.72
C LYS A 44 -6.26 3.47 2.96
N HIS A 45 -5.21 3.05 3.67
CA HIS A 45 -4.66 3.79 4.81
C HIS A 45 -4.19 5.20 4.43
N ILE A 46 -3.55 5.35 3.27
CA ILE A 46 -3.13 6.66 2.76
C ILE A 46 -4.35 7.56 2.50
N ARG A 47 -5.42 7.03 1.91
CA ARG A 47 -6.66 7.76 1.66
C ARG A 47 -7.41 8.10 2.95
N GLU A 48 -7.42 7.21 3.93
CA GLU A 48 -8.17 7.38 5.19
C GLU A 48 -7.47 8.34 6.17
N LYS A 49 -6.15 8.27 6.28
CA LYS A 49 -5.37 9.07 7.25
C LYS A 49 -4.70 10.29 6.63
N GLY A 50 -4.54 10.32 5.31
CA GLY A 50 -3.70 11.28 4.60
C GLY A 50 -2.22 10.90 4.73
N PHE A 51 -1.48 11.01 3.61
CA PHE A 51 -0.07 10.64 3.55
C PHE A 51 0.81 11.35 4.59
N GLU A 52 0.49 12.61 4.89
CA GLU A 52 1.22 13.45 5.85
C GLU A 52 1.10 12.99 7.31
N ASN A 53 0.02 12.28 7.67
CA ASN A 53 -0.21 11.77 9.02
C ASN A 53 0.29 10.32 9.18
N LEU A 54 0.86 9.73 8.14
CA LEU A 54 1.46 8.41 8.21
C LEU A 54 2.89 8.51 8.73
N GLU A 55 3.20 7.78 9.79
CA GLU A 55 4.57 7.58 10.27
C GLU A 55 5.30 6.60 9.34
N ILE A 56 5.71 7.07 8.16
CA ILE A 56 6.40 6.29 7.14
C ILE A 56 7.80 6.82 6.87
N THR A 57 8.75 5.89 6.77
CA THR A 57 10.15 6.21 6.50
C THR A 57 10.41 6.35 5.00
N LYS A 58 11.54 6.97 4.64
CA LYS A 58 11.97 7.13 3.24
C LYS A 58 12.07 5.79 2.49
N ILE A 59 12.49 4.72 3.17
CA ILE A 59 12.64 3.39 2.56
C ILE A 59 11.26 2.82 2.20
N GLU A 60 10.27 2.99 3.09
CA GLU A 60 8.91 2.52 2.87
C GLU A 60 8.21 3.29 1.74
N ILE A 61 8.45 4.59 1.63
CA ILE A 61 7.98 5.42 0.51
C ILE A 61 8.55 4.92 -0.82
N LEU A 62 9.86 4.65 -0.88
CA LEU A 62 10.48 4.12 -2.09
C LEU A 62 9.92 2.74 -2.45
N ALA A 63 9.70 1.88 -1.45
CA ALA A 63 9.09 0.58 -1.64
C ALA A 63 7.65 0.69 -2.18
N LEU A 64 6.85 1.62 -1.67
CA LEU A 64 5.51 1.95 -2.17
C LEU A 64 5.55 2.38 -3.65
N ILE A 65 6.44 3.30 -4.01
CA ILE A 65 6.60 3.79 -5.39
C ILE A 65 7.03 2.65 -6.32
N ASN A 66 8.00 1.83 -5.90
CA ASN A 66 8.47 0.70 -6.69
C ASN A 66 7.41 -0.40 -6.80
N ALA A 67 6.63 -0.64 -5.73
CA ALA A 67 5.49 -1.55 -5.74
C ALA A 67 4.41 -1.08 -6.72
N ALA A 68 4.09 0.22 -6.73
CA ALA A 68 3.16 0.83 -7.67
C ALA A 68 3.68 0.75 -9.12
N ARG A 69 4.98 1.01 -9.34
CA ARG A 69 5.63 0.91 -10.65
C ARG A 69 5.60 -0.50 -11.22
N ARG A 70 5.93 -1.51 -10.41
CA ARG A 70 5.87 -2.93 -10.81
C ARG A 70 4.46 -3.39 -11.18
N ARG A 71 3.45 -2.77 -10.58
CA ARG A 71 2.03 -3.06 -10.82
C ARG A 71 1.40 -2.15 -11.89
N CYS A 72 2.14 -1.20 -12.46
CA CYS A 72 1.61 -0.14 -13.33
C CYS A 72 0.46 0.69 -12.72
N ARG A 73 0.44 0.86 -11.39
CA ARG A 73 -0.60 1.59 -10.63
C ARG A 73 -0.07 2.89 -10.01
N LEU A 74 0.87 3.57 -10.67
CA LEU A 74 1.46 4.83 -10.18
C LEU A 74 0.42 5.96 -10.08
N GLU A 75 -0.53 6.01 -11.01
CA GLU A 75 -1.61 7.00 -10.99
C GLU A 75 -2.51 6.85 -9.75
N GLU A 76 -2.84 5.61 -9.36
CA GLU A 76 -3.66 5.37 -8.17
C GLU A 76 -2.93 5.75 -6.87
N LEU A 77 -1.62 5.55 -6.82
CA LEU A 77 -0.78 6.02 -5.71
C LEU A 77 -0.74 7.55 -5.68
N ASP A 78 -0.54 8.21 -6.82
CA ASP A 78 -0.53 9.67 -6.92
C ASP A 78 -1.87 10.28 -6.48
N GLN A 79 -2.99 9.69 -6.90
CA GLN A 79 -4.33 10.08 -6.44
C GLN A 79 -4.50 9.89 -4.92
N ALA A 80 -4.06 8.75 -4.38
CA ALA A 80 -4.14 8.50 -2.94
C ALA A 80 -3.31 9.50 -2.13
N VAL A 81 -2.12 9.87 -2.60
CA VAL A 81 -1.20 10.80 -1.91
C VAL A 81 -1.67 12.26 -2.02
N LYS A 82 -2.17 12.69 -3.18
CA LYS A 82 -2.66 14.07 -3.35
C LYS A 82 -3.90 14.36 -2.52
N GLY A 83 -4.64 13.31 -2.15
CA GLY A 83 -5.97 13.43 -1.59
C GLY A 83 -6.93 14.01 -2.62
N ASP A 84 -8.19 13.58 -2.62
CA ASP A 84 -9.24 14.36 -3.25
C ASP A 84 -9.28 15.73 -2.54
N LYS A 85 -8.54 16.71 -3.06
CA LYS A 85 -8.84 18.13 -2.81
C LYS A 85 -10.18 18.40 -3.50
N LYS A 86 -11.26 18.02 -2.83
CA LYS A 86 -12.61 18.46 -3.19
C LYS A 86 -13.12 19.43 -2.14
#